data_AF-A0A2E0TLC0-F1
#
_entry.id   AF-A0A2E0TLC0-F1
#
_cell.length_a   1.000
_cell.length_b   1.000
_cell.length_c   1.000
_cell.angle_alpha   90.00
_cell.angle_beta   90.00
_cell.angle_gamma   90.00
#
_symmetry.space_group_name_H-M   'P 1'
#
loop_
_entity.id
_entity.type
_entity.pdbx_description
1 polymer ?
#
loop_
_entity_poly.entity_id
_entity_poly.type
_entity_poly.pdbx_seq_one_letter_code
_entity_poly.pdbx_strand_id
1 'polypeptide(L)'
;MRLPPSIPLALLLVASSLGAARAQTEAQRAEARRHFQQGIEAFERSDFEGARIEFEAAYALVPNYQLLYNIGNVHAALGNAVEAEAAYQDYLARGGAEIDAERRAAVEAALAAQRAQIGTLQVRSNLEGATVTVDGEPTDHVTPLSAPIRLARGAYTIGLDLTGYDGPTRRVTIAGGSAHAVEIELTPLVEARAQLAIRSSVPDVEVSVDGEVVGTTPLRRVIVVPPGTHEVMGRRAGYRPAQTRVSLEEGGEAEARLRMEWDPDALPEALGQLAVRIPEGEARIFVDGESVSRERLPARVPRGRHRVRVRLEERQEFVQDIDLGAEPLELRPELQWTDAALRQRVDRAGNLRLLSIVSLASGLAIGVASTGLFVWNRNERADADALIALFEGPDGCITLGRDCAAEHGDEVERRYEAARNEDGVRTAWLVGSTIGMTLGGLLAVAGLTGIVLVPSDEEIAASASARLRLGPGTLSLEASF
;
A
#
# COMPACT_ATOMS: atom_id res chain seq x y z
N MET A 1 -10.77 -44.90 71.55
CA MET A 1 -11.25 -44.22 70.33
C MET A 1 -11.92 -45.25 69.44
N ARG A 2 -13.16 -44.95 69.00
CA ARG A 2 -13.97 -45.75 68.07
C ARG A 2 -13.37 -45.69 66.66
N LEU A 3 -13.54 -46.76 65.87
CA LEU A 3 -13.96 -46.81 64.45
C LEU A 3 -14.07 -48.31 64.01
N PRO A 4 -14.86 -48.66 62.97
CA PRO A 4 -15.74 -49.83 62.91
C PRO A 4 -15.33 -50.93 61.91
N PRO A 5 -16.08 -52.06 61.81
CA PRO A 5 -15.86 -53.16 60.88
C PRO A 5 -16.68 -53.01 59.58
N SER A 6 -16.24 -53.69 58.50
CA SER A 6 -16.88 -54.04 57.19
C SER A 6 -15.86 -53.80 56.05
N ILE A 7 -15.62 -54.66 55.05
CA ILE A 7 -16.52 -55.42 54.16
C ILE A 7 -15.73 -56.64 53.58
N PRO A 8 -16.36 -57.83 53.39
CA PRO A 8 -15.83 -58.90 52.54
C PRO A 8 -16.54 -58.87 51.17
N LEU A 9 -15.84 -58.66 50.04
CA LEU A 9 -16.32 -59.06 48.71
C LEU A 9 -15.23 -58.93 47.64
N ALA A 10 -14.54 -60.02 47.31
CA ALA A 10 -13.79 -60.15 46.05
C ALA A 10 -13.50 -61.63 45.78
N LEU A 11 -14.54 -62.41 45.47
CA LEU A 11 -14.37 -63.73 44.88
C LEU A 11 -15.52 -63.97 43.91
N LEU A 12 -15.34 -63.55 42.65
CA LEU A 12 -15.89 -64.15 41.43
C LEU A 12 -15.61 -63.19 40.27
N LEU A 13 -14.58 -63.47 39.46
CA LEU A 13 -14.46 -63.12 38.02
C LEU A 13 -13.00 -63.32 37.55
N VAL A 14 -12.55 -64.57 37.48
CA VAL A 14 -11.28 -64.91 36.76
C VAL A 14 -11.51 -65.95 35.65
N ALA A 15 -12.74 -66.44 35.44
CA ALA A 15 -13.02 -67.47 34.43
C ALA A 15 -13.39 -66.92 33.03
N SER A 16 -13.46 -65.59 32.82
CA SER A 16 -14.02 -65.00 31.58
C SER A 16 -12.99 -64.47 30.58
N SER A 17 -11.70 -64.40 30.91
CA SER A 17 -10.67 -63.86 30.00
C SER A 17 -10.14 -64.89 28.98
N LEU A 18 -10.22 -66.19 29.28
CA LEU A 18 -9.74 -67.26 28.40
C LEU A 18 -10.65 -67.51 27.18
N GLY A 19 -11.96 -67.31 27.31
CA GLY A 19 -12.93 -67.50 26.21
C GLY A 19 -12.84 -66.40 25.14
N ALA A 20 -12.62 -65.15 25.56
CA ALA A 20 -12.47 -64.02 24.65
C ALA A 20 -11.19 -64.10 23.82
N ALA A 21 -10.06 -64.48 24.44
CA ALA A 21 -8.79 -64.70 23.74
C ALA A 21 -8.89 -65.84 22.72
N ARG A 22 -9.48 -66.99 23.09
CA ARG A 22 -9.62 -68.15 22.19
C ARG A 22 -10.58 -67.87 21.03
N ALA A 23 -11.66 -67.11 21.26
CA ALA A 23 -12.58 -66.67 20.22
C ALA A 23 -11.96 -65.66 19.26
N GLN A 24 -11.14 -64.71 19.77
CA GLN A 24 -10.35 -63.81 18.94
C GLN A 24 -9.34 -64.57 18.06
N THR A 25 -8.65 -65.58 18.60
CA THR A 25 -7.72 -66.42 17.84
C THR A 25 -8.40 -67.32 16.79
N GLU A 26 -9.66 -67.73 17.01
CA GLU A 26 -10.42 -68.49 16.00
C GLU A 26 -10.95 -67.60 14.88
N ALA A 27 -11.42 -66.39 15.22
CA ALA A 27 -11.82 -65.37 14.25
C ALA A 27 -10.64 -64.93 13.38
N GLN A 28 -9.46 -64.68 13.97
CA GLN A 28 -8.23 -64.37 13.24
C GLN A 28 -7.82 -65.50 12.27
N ARG A 29 -7.94 -66.77 12.71
CA ARG A 29 -7.68 -67.93 11.83
C ARG A 29 -8.69 -68.09 10.71
N ALA A 30 -9.97 -67.80 10.97
CA ALA A 30 -11.01 -67.79 9.93
C ALA A 30 -10.75 -66.71 8.88
N GLU A 31 -10.34 -65.52 9.34
CA GLU A 31 -10.01 -64.39 8.48
C GLU A 31 -8.74 -64.64 7.66
N ALA A 32 -7.68 -65.18 8.27
CA ALA A 32 -6.48 -65.57 7.55
C ALA A 32 -6.75 -66.62 6.46
N ARG A 33 -7.65 -67.58 6.70
CA ARG A 33 -8.09 -68.55 5.68
C ARG A 33 -8.83 -67.88 4.53
N ARG A 34 -9.64 -66.85 4.82
CA ARG A 34 -10.35 -66.07 3.79
C ARG A 34 -9.35 -65.34 2.90
N HIS A 35 -8.43 -64.59 3.50
CA HIS A 35 -7.35 -63.92 2.78
C HIS A 35 -6.49 -64.91 1.98
N PHE A 36 -6.14 -66.05 2.55
CA PHE A 36 -5.39 -67.08 1.82
C PHE A 36 -6.13 -67.57 0.56
N GLN A 37 -7.42 -67.89 0.68
CA GLN A 37 -8.24 -68.33 -0.44
C GLN A 37 -8.34 -67.25 -1.53
N GLN A 38 -8.54 -65.99 -1.12
CA GLN A 38 -8.56 -64.85 -2.03
C GLN A 38 -7.22 -64.65 -2.73
N GLY A 39 -6.11 -64.86 -2.03
CA GLY A 39 -4.77 -64.81 -2.60
C GLY A 39 -4.53 -65.89 -3.66
N ILE A 40 -5.02 -67.11 -3.45
CA ILE A 40 -4.96 -68.19 -4.46
C ILE A 40 -5.78 -67.80 -5.70
N GLU A 41 -7.01 -67.33 -5.52
CA GLU A 41 -7.89 -66.91 -6.62
C GLU A 41 -7.34 -65.70 -7.40
N ALA A 42 -6.67 -64.76 -6.73
CA ALA A 42 -5.97 -63.67 -7.37
C ALA A 42 -4.75 -64.18 -8.17
N PHE A 43 -3.96 -65.07 -7.58
CA PHE A 43 -2.79 -65.67 -8.22
C PHE A 43 -3.14 -66.45 -9.49
N GLU A 44 -4.17 -67.29 -9.44
CA GLU A 44 -4.64 -68.07 -10.59
C GLU A 44 -5.12 -67.18 -11.74
N ARG A 45 -5.63 -65.98 -11.43
CA ARG A 45 -6.01 -64.97 -12.42
C ARG A 45 -4.86 -64.06 -12.86
N SER A 46 -3.63 -64.37 -12.46
CA SER A 46 -2.43 -63.55 -12.70
C SER A 46 -2.50 -62.13 -12.14
N ASP A 47 -3.40 -61.88 -11.19
CA ASP A 47 -3.45 -60.65 -10.40
C ASP A 47 -2.45 -60.77 -9.24
N PHE A 48 -1.16 -60.64 -9.57
CA PHE A 48 -0.09 -60.85 -8.61
C PHE A 48 -0.07 -59.77 -7.51
N GLU A 49 -0.51 -58.55 -7.81
CA GLU A 49 -0.58 -57.48 -6.81
C GLU A 49 -1.72 -57.73 -5.81
N GLY A 50 -2.89 -58.15 -6.30
CA GLY A 50 -3.98 -58.62 -5.43
C GLY A 50 -3.56 -59.83 -4.59
N ALA A 51 -2.87 -60.80 -5.20
CA ALA A 51 -2.36 -61.97 -4.48
C ALA A 51 -1.34 -61.59 -3.39
N ARG A 52 -0.49 -60.60 -3.65
CA ARG A 52 0.51 -60.09 -2.70
C ARG A 52 -0.17 -59.58 -1.43
N ILE A 53 -1.13 -58.67 -1.61
CA ILE A 53 -1.90 -58.06 -0.51
C ILE A 53 -2.59 -59.14 0.32
N GLU A 54 -3.26 -60.08 -0.35
CA GLU A 54 -4.04 -61.13 0.32
C GLU A 54 -3.15 -62.15 1.06
N PHE A 55 -2.03 -62.59 0.47
CA PHE A 55 -1.09 -63.50 1.15
C PHE A 55 -0.34 -62.81 2.29
N GLU A 56 0.08 -61.55 2.15
CA GLU A 56 0.69 -60.78 3.23
C GLU A 56 -0.29 -60.58 4.39
N ALA A 57 -1.56 -60.26 4.11
CA ALA A 57 -2.60 -60.13 5.12
C ALA A 57 -2.84 -61.45 5.86
N ALA A 58 -2.91 -62.58 5.14
CA ALA A 58 -3.03 -63.90 5.75
C ALA A 58 -1.83 -64.23 6.66
N TYR A 59 -0.60 -63.91 6.22
CA TYR A 59 0.62 -64.14 7.01
C TYR A 59 0.69 -63.23 8.24
N ALA A 60 0.28 -61.97 8.13
CA ALA A 60 0.25 -61.04 9.26
C ALA A 60 -0.72 -61.48 10.36
N LEU A 61 -1.87 -62.05 9.99
CA LEU A 61 -2.86 -62.57 10.93
C LEU A 61 -2.42 -63.88 11.59
N VAL A 62 -1.89 -64.82 10.79
CA VAL A 62 -1.44 -66.13 11.26
C VAL A 62 -0.13 -66.49 10.56
N PRO A 63 1.02 -66.15 11.16
CA PRO A 63 2.31 -66.47 10.59
C PRO A 63 2.50 -67.99 10.45
N ASN A 64 2.68 -68.45 9.21
CA ASN A 64 2.95 -69.85 8.87
C ASN A 64 4.03 -69.89 7.79
N TYR A 65 5.07 -70.70 7.99
CA TYR A 65 6.18 -70.79 7.04
C TYR A 65 5.71 -71.24 5.65
N GLN A 66 4.70 -72.10 5.54
CA GLN A 66 4.23 -72.60 4.25
C GLN A 66 3.73 -71.48 3.33
N LEU A 67 3.20 -70.40 3.91
CA LEU A 67 2.67 -69.26 3.18
C LEU A 67 3.78 -68.39 2.56
N LEU A 68 4.99 -68.42 3.14
CA LEU A 68 6.16 -67.68 2.64
C LEU A 68 6.57 -68.12 1.22
N TYR A 69 6.32 -69.39 0.86
CA TYR A 69 6.57 -69.85 -0.50
C TYR A 69 5.66 -69.14 -1.52
N ASN A 70 4.37 -68.97 -1.19
CA ASN A 70 3.43 -68.26 -2.05
C ASN A 70 3.76 -66.77 -2.12
N ILE A 71 4.10 -66.15 -0.98
CA ILE A 71 4.56 -64.76 -0.92
C ILE A 71 5.81 -64.58 -1.81
N GLY A 72 6.80 -65.46 -1.67
CA GLY A 72 8.01 -65.43 -2.49
C GLY A 72 7.72 -65.55 -3.99
N ASN A 73 6.82 -66.46 -4.39
CA ASN A 73 6.42 -66.61 -5.80
C ASN A 73 5.72 -65.38 -6.35
N VAL A 74 4.87 -64.74 -5.55
CA VAL A 74 4.18 -63.52 -5.96
C VAL A 74 5.15 -62.37 -6.13
N HIS A 75 6.04 -62.12 -5.17
CA HIS A 75 7.07 -61.10 -5.33
C HIS A 75 7.99 -61.38 -6.52
N ALA A 76 8.34 -62.65 -6.75
CA ALA A 76 9.13 -63.05 -7.91
C ALA A 76 8.41 -62.73 -9.23
N ALA A 77 7.09 -62.95 -9.31
CA ALA A 77 6.27 -62.63 -10.47
C ALA A 77 6.14 -61.11 -10.70
N LEU A 78 6.11 -60.33 -9.62
CA LEU A 78 6.07 -58.85 -9.66
C LEU A 78 7.44 -58.21 -9.97
N GLY A 79 8.53 -58.99 -9.96
CA GLY A 79 9.90 -58.47 -10.12
C GLY A 79 10.50 -57.89 -8.84
N ASN A 80 9.81 -58.04 -7.71
CA ASN A 80 10.23 -57.61 -6.37
C ASN A 80 11.25 -58.61 -5.80
N ALA A 81 12.42 -58.67 -6.43
CA ALA A 81 13.40 -59.73 -6.18
C ALA A 81 13.92 -59.74 -4.74
N VAL A 82 14.05 -58.58 -4.11
CA VAL A 82 14.56 -58.43 -2.72
C VAL A 82 13.60 -59.08 -1.72
N GLU A 83 12.31 -58.78 -1.86
CA GLU A 83 11.22 -59.34 -1.05
C GLU A 83 11.05 -60.84 -1.32
N ALA A 84 11.13 -61.25 -2.60
CA ALA A 84 11.05 -62.66 -2.99
C ALA A 84 12.19 -63.47 -2.37
N GLU A 85 13.42 -62.96 -2.43
CA GLU A 85 14.57 -63.57 -1.76
C GLU A 85 14.32 -63.70 -0.26
N ALA A 86 13.88 -62.63 0.41
CA ALA A 86 13.65 -62.64 1.85
C ALA A 86 12.61 -63.71 2.24
N ALA A 87 11.51 -63.81 1.49
CA ALA A 87 10.47 -64.80 1.71
C ALA A 87 10.97 -66.24 1.51
N TYR A 88 11.75 -66.52 0.45
CA TYR A 88 12.33 -67.84 0.23
C TYR A 88 13.39 -68.23 1.28
N GLN A 89 14.22 -67.28 1.69
CA GLN A 89 15.18 -67.51 2.79
C GLN A 89 14.45 -67.86 4.09
N ASP A 90 13.41 -67.10 4.45
CA ASP A 90 12.63 -67.34 5.66
C ASP A 90 11.84 -68.66 5.58
N TYR A 91 11.30 -69.01 4.40
CA TYR A 91 10.69 -70.32 4.15
C TYR A 91 11.66 -71.46 4.45
N LEU A 92 12.85 -71.43 3.85
CA LEU A 92 13.86 -72.48 4.02
C LEU A 92 14.38 -72.58 5.46
N ALA A 93 14.53 -71.43 6.13
CA ALA A 93 15.00 -71.35 7.51
C ALA A 93 13.96 -71.90 8.50
N ARG A 94 12.70 -71.46 8.39
CA ARG A 94 11.62 -71.85 9.31
C ARG A 94 11.11 -73.26 9.07
N GLY A 95 10.97 -73.66 7.81
CA GLY A 95 10.47 -74.99 7.47
C GLY A 95 11.49 -76.09 7.77
N GLY A 96 12.80 -75.79 7.75
CA GLY A 96 13.83 -76.71 8.25
C GLY A 96 13.69 -78.14 7.71
N ALA A 97 13.63 -79.12 8.61
CA ALA A 97 13.49 -80.53 8.26
C ALA A 97 12.08 -80.94 7.78
N GLU A 98 11.07 -80.08 7.92
CA GLU A 98 9.69 -80.37 7.47
C GLU A 98 9.53 -80.20 5.95
N ILE A 99 10.45 -79.50 5.30
CA ILE A 99 10.46 -79.32 3.84
C ILE A 99 11.09 -80.57 3.22
N ASP A 100 10.36 -81.25 2.35
CA ASP A 100 10.89 -82.38 1.59
C ASP A 100 12.05 -81.96 0.66
N ALA A 101 12.90 -82.93 0.31
CA ALA A 101 14.14 -82.66 -0.42
C ALA A 101 13.91 -82.03 -1.80
N GLU A 102 12.83 -82.40 -2.48
CA GLU A 102 12.50 -81.88 -3.81
C GLU A 102 12.03 -80.43 -3.72
N ARG A 103 11.10 -80.12 -2.80
CA ARG A 103 10.64 -78.76 -2.53
C ARG A 103 11.79 -77.85 -2.10
N ARG A 104 12.67 -78.33 -1.23
CA ARG A 104 13.85 -77.59 -0.77
C ARG A 104 14.75 -77.23 -1.96
N ALA A 105 15.10 -78.19 -2.81
CA ALA A 105 15.92 -77.94 -3.99
C ALA A 105 15.28 -76.92 -4.95
N ALA A 106 13.96 -76.99 -5.16
CA ALA A 106 13.24 -76.03 -5.99
C ALA A 106 13.28 -74.60 -5.42
N VAL A 107 13.08 -74.43 -4.11
CA VAL A 107 13.13 -73.11 -3.46
C VAL A 107 14.55 -72.56 -3.40
N GLU A 108 15.57 -73.42 -3.19
CA GLU A 108 16.98 -73.02 -3.25
C GLU A 108 17.36 -72.52 -4.66
N ALA A 109 16.86 -73.17 -5.71
CA ALA A 109 17.04 -72.72 -7.08
C ALA A 109 16.32 -71.38 -7.36
N ALA A 110 15.08 -71.22 -6.88
CA ALA A 110 14.33 -69.97 -7.00
C ALA A 110 15.03 -68.82 -6.25
N LEU A 111 15.51 -69.07 -5.03
CA LEU A 111 16.30 -68.14 -4.25
C LEU A 111 17.57 -67.71 -4.98
N ALA A 112 18.32 -68.66 -5.58
CA ALA A 112 19.50 -68.34 -6.38
C ALA A 112 19.15 -67.48 -7.60
N ALA A 113 18.02 -67.75 -8.26
CA ALA A 113 17.53 -66.94 -9.37
C ALA A 113 17.18 -65.50 -8.95
N GLN A 114 16.54 -65.31 -7.79
CA GLN A 114 16.22 -63.97 -7.27
C GLN A 114 17.47 -63.20 -6.85
N ARG A 115 18.44 -63.86 -6.20
CA ARG A 115 19.75 -63.26 -5.88
C ARG A 115 20.47 -62.73 -7.12
N ALA A 116 20.40 -63.45 -8.22
CA ALA A 116 20.96 -63.01 -9.50
C ALA A 116 20.25 -61.78 -10.09
N GLN A 117 19.05 -61.42 -9.60
CA GLN A 117 18.33 -60.21 -9.98
C GLN A 117 18.58 -59.01 -9.06
N ILE A 118 19.31 -59.16 -7.96
CA ILE A 118 19.51 -58.10 -6.97
C ILE A 118 20.90 -57.50 -7.12
N GLY A 119 20.97 -56.19 -7.32
CA GLY A 119 22.21 -55.42 -7.24
C GLY A 119 22.31 -54.67 -5.91
N THR A 120 23.47 -54.06 -5.67
CA THR A 120 23.68 -53.18 -4.53
C THR A 120 24.02 -51.76 -4.98
N LEU A 121 23.54 -50.77 -4.25
CA LEU A 121 23.76 -49.35 -4.51
C LEU A 121 24.40 -48.68 -3.29
N GLN A 122 25.58 -48.10 -3.51
CA GLN A 122 26.21 -47.18 -2.57
C GLN A 122 25.86 -45.75 -2.96
N VAL A 123 25.26 -44.99 -2.05
CA VAL A 123 25.02 -43.54 -2.20
C VAL A 123 26.04 -42.79 -1.36
N ARG A 124 26.72 -41.82 -1.97
CA ARG A 124 27.67 -40.92 -1.31
C ARG A 124 27.17 -39.48 -1.39
N SER A 125 27.42 -38.73 -0.32
CA SER A 125 27.08 -37.31 -0.19
C SER A 125 28.24 -36.56 0.44
N ASN A 126 28.34 -35.28 0.14
CA ASN A 126 29.21 -34.33 0.84
C ASN A 126 28.72 -33.99 2.26
N LEU A 127 27.47 -34.35 2.61
CA LEU A 127 26.85 -34.10 3.91
C LEU A 127 26.30 -35.39 4.54
N GLU A 128 26.36 -35.45 5.87
CA GLU A 128 25.80 -36.54 6.68
C GLU A 128 24.36 -36.22 7.11
N GLY A 129 23.57 -37.26 7.36
CA GLY A 129 22.18 -37.17 7.82
C GLY A 129 21.13 -36.98 6.73
N ALA A 130 21.49 -37.06 5.45
CA ALA A 130 20.53 -36.96 4.35
C ALA A 130 19.80 -38.29 4.13
N THR A 131 18.46 -38.25 4.07
CA THR A 131 17.62 -39.43 3.78
C THR A 131 17.72 -39.77 2.30
N VAL A 132 18.00 -41.03 1.97
CA VAL A 132 18.02 -41.49 0.57
C VAL A 132 16.58 -41.69 0.08
N THR A 133 16.27 -41.16 -1.10
CA THR A 133 15.01 -41.41 -1.80
C THR A 133 15.24 -42.30 -3.03
N VAL A 134 14.31 -43.21 -3.29
CA VAL A 134 14.30 -44.09 -4.46
C VAL A 134 12.98 -43.89 -5.19
N ASP A 135 13.04 -43.45 -6.44
CA ASP A 135 11.89 -43.07 -7.27
C ASP A 135 10.95 -42.04 -6.60
N GLY A 136 11.53 -41.19 -5.75
CA GLY A 136 10.81 -40.14 -5.02
C GLY A 136 10.29 -40.58 -3.65
N GLU A 137 10.31 -41.88 -3.33
CA GLU A 137 9.88 -42.40 -2.03
C GLU A 137 11.06 -42.40 -1.04
N PRO A 138 10.87 -41.90 0.20
CA PRO A 138 11.90 -41.92 1.23
C PRO A 138 12.17 -43.34 1.71
N THR A 139 13.44 -43.64 1.99
CA THR A 139 13.87 -44.92 2.56
C THR A 139 14.35 -44.75 4.00
N ASP A 140 14.54 -45.86 4.71
CA ASP A 140 15.14 -45.85 6.06
C ASP A 140 16.67 -45.64 6.05
N HIS A 141 17.26 -45.36 4.89
CA HIS A 141 18.69 -45.17 4.72
C HIS A 141 19.08 -43.69 4.81
N VAL A 142 20.12 -43.40 5.59
CA VAL A 142 20.70 -42.05 5.74
C VAL A 142 22.19 -42.03 5.39
N THR A 143 22.70 -40.90 4.91
CA THR A 143 24.14 -40.73 4.62
C THR A 143 24.97 -40.49 5.90
N PRO A 144 26.20 -41.03 6.00
CA PRO A 144 26.77 -42.08 5.17
C PRO A 144 26.08 -43.42 5.43
N LEU A 145 25.86 -44.19 4.37
CA LEU A 145 25.18 -45.49 4.46
C LEU A 145 25.97 -46.48 5.33
N SER A 146 25.28 -47.14 6.26
CA SER A 146 25.83 -48.23 7.08
C SER A 146 26.03 -49.52 6.28
N ALA A 147 25.22 -49.73 5.23
CA ALA A 147 25.35 -50.83 4.27
C ALA A 147 24.80 -50.40 2.89
N PRO A 148 25.25 -51.01 1.79
CA PRO A 148 24.69 -50.75 0.46
C PRO A 148 23.20 -51.10 0.38
N ILE A 149 22.43 -50.26 -0.31
CA ILE A 149 20.99 -50.47 -0.55
C ILE A 149 20.83 -51.61 -1.56
N ARG A 150 19.97 -52.58 -1.27
CA ARG A 150 19.71 -53.72 -2.14
C ARG A 150 18.50 -53.40 -3.02
N LEU A 151 18.67 -53.47 -4.33
CA LEU A 151 17.61 -53.15 -5.29
C LEU A 151 17.51 -54.27 -6.33
N ALA A 152 16.29 -54.55 -6.78
CA ALA A 152 16.08 -55.44 -7.92
C ALA A 152 16.72 -54.83 -9.19
N ARG A 153 16.92 -55.64 -10.22
CA ARG A 153 17.40 -55.13 -11.51
C ARG A 153 16.37 -54.16 -12.09
N GLY A 154 16.81 -52.98 -12.49
CA GLY A 154 15.89 -51.93 -12.92
C GLY A 154 16.55 -50.58 -13.07
N ALA A 155 15.79 -49.60 -13.55
CA ALA A 155 16.22 -48.21 -13.58
C ALA A 155 15.52 -47.46 -12.45
N TYR A 156 16.29 -46.76 -11.63
CA TYR A 156 15.82 -46.03 -10.46
C TYR A 156 16.28 -44.58 -10.53
N THR A 157 15.49 -43.69 -9.94
CA THR A 157 15.84 -42.29 -9.71
C THR A 157 16.22 -42.12 -8.24
N ILE A 158 17.49 -41.87 -7.98
CA ILE A 158 18.05 -41.76 -6.62
C ILE A 158 18.17 -40.29 -6.25
N GLY A 159 17.69 -39.92 -5.07
CA GLY A 159 17.81 -38.58 -4.51
C GLY A 159 18.30 -38.60 -3.07
N LEU A 160 18.59 -37.41 -2.55
CA LEU A 160 18.92 -37.16 -1.15
C LEU A 160 18.02 -36.04 -0.65
N ASP A 161 17.39 -36.24 0.50
CA ASP A 161 16.59 -35.24 1.19
C ASP A 161 17.28 -34.84 2.49
N LEU A 162 17.56 -33.55 2.62
CA LEU A 162 18.15 -32.94 3.82
C LEU A 162 17.64 -31.51 3.95
N THR A 163 17.01 -31.21 5.09
CA THR A 163 16.42 -29.89 5.34
C THR A 163 17.42 -28.76 5.14
N GLY A 164 17.09 -27.77 4.30
CA GLY A 164 17.92 -26.60 4.00
C GLY A 164 18.93 -26.79 2.86
N TYR A 165 18.87 -27.93 2.16
CA TYR A 165 19.75 -28.25 1.04
C TYR A 165 18.95 -28.67 -0.19
N ASP A 166 19.48 -28.40 -1.37
CA ASP A 166 19.00 -28.93 -2.65
C ASP A 166 20.02 -29.92 -3.22
N GLY A 167 19.52 -30.94 -3.92
CA GLY A 167 20.33 -32.01 -4.49
C GLY A 167 19.74 -32.51 -5.82
N PRO A 168 20.57 -32.72 -6.85
CA PRO A 168 20.09 -33.29 -8.10
C PRO A 168 19.69 -34.76 -7.90
N THR A 169 18.62 -35.19 -8.56
CA THR A 169 18.33 -36.63 -8.67
C THR A 169 19.20 -37.28 -9.74
N ARG A 170 19.57 -38.55 -9.53
CA ARG A 170 20.42 -39.33 -10.42
C ARG A 170 19.69 -40.58 -10.88
N ARG A 171 19.56 -40.75 -12.20
CA ARG A 171 19.07 -42.00 -12.77
C ARG A 171 20.19 -43.04 -12.80
N VAL A 172 19.96 -44.19 -12.18
CA VAL A 172 20.91 -45.31 -12.11
C VAL A 172 20.23 -46.57 -12.62
N THR A 173 20.92 -47.36 -13.44
CA THR A 173 20.45 -48.68 -13.86
C THR A 173 21.18 -49.75 -13.07
N ILE A 174 20.44 -50.43 -12.19
CA ILE A 174 20.93 -51.53 -11.37
C ILE A 174 20.86 -52.82 -12.20
N ALA A 175 22.01 -53.46 -12.37
CA ALA A 175 22.09 -54.82 -12.90
C ALA A 175 22.19 -55.82 -11.72
N GLY A 176 21.52 -56.96 -11.85
CA GLY A 176 21.57 -58.01 -10.83
C GLY A 176 22.99 -58.53 -10.61
N GLY A 177 23.35 -58.81 -9.35
CA GLY A 177 24.68 -59.25 -8.93
C GLY A 177 25.80 -58.21 -9.00
N SER A 178 25.50 -56.97 -9.42
CA SER A 178 26.49 -55.89 -9.54
C SER A 178 26.40 -54.88 -8.41
N ALA A 179 27.53 -54.26 -8.08
CA ALA A 179 27.60 -53.14 -7.14
C ALA A 179 27.73 -51.84 -7.93
N HIS A 180 26.85 -50.88 -7.63
CA HIS A 180 26.85 -49.54 -8.19
C HIS A 180 27.15 -48.50 -7.12
N ALA A 181 27.81 -47.43 -7.51
CA ALA A 181 28.03 -46.28 -6.64
C ALA A 181 27.55 -45.01 -7.36
N VAL A 182 26.81 -44.18 -6.63
CA VAL A 182 26.38 -42.86 -7.08
C VAL A 182 26.79 -41.82 -6.04
N GLU A 183 27.23 -40.68 -6.53
CA GLU A 183 27.58 -39.52 -5.73
C GLU A 183 26.61 -38.39 -6.05
N ILE A 184 26.00 -37.84 -4.99
CA ILE A 184 25.05 -36.75 -5.06
C ILE A 184 25.58 -35.65 -4.14
N GLU A 185 25.94 -34.52 -4.73
CA GLU A 185 26.36 -33.34 -3.98
C GLU A 185 25.13 -32.53 -3.59
N LEU A 186 24.98 -32.29 -2.30
CA LEU A 186 24.01 -31.37 -1.74
C LEU A 186 24.61 -29.98 -1.68
N THR A 187 23.92 -29.02 -2.27
CA THR A 187 24.24 -27.60 -2.14
C THR A 187 23.28 -26.97 -1.15
N PRO A 188 23.74 -26.06 -0.26
CA PRO A 188 22.81 -25.26 0.52
C PRO A 188 21.77 -24.65 -0.41
N LEU A 189 20.49 -24.74 -0.06
CA LEU A 189 19.50 -23.92 -0.73
C LEU A 189 20.02 -22.49 -0.57
N VAL A 190 20.41 -21.83 -1.67
CA VAL A 190 20.87 -20.45 -1.59
C VAL A 190 19.66 -19.67 -1.13
N GLU A 191 19.62 -19.39 0.18
CA GLU A 191 18.61 -18.62 0.89
C GLU A 191 18.11 -17.54 -0.05
N ALA A 192 16.83 -17.59 -0.46
CA ALA A 192 16.34 -16.55 -1.35
C ALA A 192 16.47 -15.22 -0.60
N ARG A 193 17.51 -14.45 -0.97
CA ARG A 193 17.89 -13.26 -0.23
C ARG A 193 16.73 -12.28 -0.32
N ALA A 194 16.32 -11.78 0.84
CA ALA A 194 15.23 -10.84 0.93
C ALA A 194 15.71 -9.42 0.61
N GLN A 195 14.80 -8.58 0.11
CA GLN A 195 15.09 -7.20 -0.25
C GLN A 195 14.52 -6.24 0.80
N LEU A 196 15.40 -5.50 1.46
CA LEU A 196 15.06 -4.51 2.48
C LEU A 196 15.21 -3.09 1.92
N ALA A 197 14.09 -2.39 1.77
CA ALA A 197 14.07 -0.96 1.46
C ALA A 197 14.13 -0.15 2.76
N ILE A 198 15.09 0.77 2.89
CA ILE A 198 15.23 1.61 4.09
C ILE A 198 14.91 3.06 3.73
N ARG A 199 13.97 3.67 4.45
CA ARG A 199 13.54 5.06 4.23
C ARG A 199 13.74 5.91 5.49
N SER A 200 14.16 7.16 5.30
CA SER A 200 14.12 8.22 6.30
C SER A 200 13.82 9.55 5.63
N SER A 201 13.10 10.43 6.34
CA SER A 201 12.85 11.81 5.89
C SER A 201 14.04 12.73 6.15
N VAL A 202 14.95 12.34 7.03
CA VAL A 202 16.18 13.06 7.37
C VAL A 202 17.29 12.63 6.41
N PRO A 203 17.96 13.56 5.70
CA PRO A 203 19.12 13.24 4.87
C PRO A 203 20.36 12.97 5.73
N ASP A 204 21.41 12.38 5.17
CA ASP A 204 22.71 12.18 5.86
C ASP A 204 22.65 11.36 7.15
N VAL A 205 21.64 10.50 7.29
CA VAL A 205 21.59 9.52 8.39
C VAL A 205 22.47 8.35 7.99
N GLU A 206 23.47 8.04 8.81
CA GLU A 206 24.23 6.79 8.70
C GLU A 206 23.32 5.63 9.09
N VAL A 207 23.15 4.68 8.18
CA VAL A 207 22.28 3.52 8.34
C VAL A 207 23.13 2.29 8.48
N SER A 208 22.84 1.49 9.51
CA SER A 208 23.40 0.15 9.68
C SER A 208 22.31 -0.91 9.78
N VAL A 209 22.57 -2.10 9.25
CA VAL A 209 21.73 -3.29 9.38
C VAL A 209 22.53 -4.34 10.14
N ASP A 210 22.00 -4.83 11.26
CA ASP A 210 22.67 -5.78 12.17
C ASP A 210 24.09 -5.35 12.60
N GLY A 211 24.29 -4.03 12.72
CA GLY A 211 25.57 -3.43 13.10
C GLY A 211 26.51 -3.12 11.93
N GLU A 212 26.24 -3.59 10.71
CA GLU A 212 27.02 -3.26 9.52
C GLU A 212 26.50 -1.99 8.83
N VAL A 213 27.37 -1.00 8.60
CA VAL A 213 26.99 0.26 7.94
C VAL A 213 26.75 0.01 6.44
N VAL A 214 25.51 0.23 6.00
CA VAL A 214 25.07 -0.02 4.62
C VAL A 214 25.08 1.23 3.73
N GLY A 215 25.16 2.42 4.34
CA GLY A 215 25.30 3.70 3.65
C GLY A 215 24.60 4.85 4.39
N THR A 216 24.38 5.97 3.68
CA THR A 216 23.75 7.18 4.23
C THR A 216 22.47 7.54 3.48
N THR A 217 21.47 8.07 4.17
CA THR A 217 20.20 8.47 3.55
C THR A 217 20.35 9.68 2.61
N PRO A 218 19.56 9.75 1.51
CA PRO A 218 18.61 8.75 1.04
C PRO A 218 19.31 7.58 0.32
N LEU A 219 18.96 6.34 0.72
CA LEU A 219 19.44 5.13 0.05
C LEU A 219 18.63 4.88 -1.23
N ARG A 220 19.31 4.86 -2.39
CA ARG A 220 18.67 4.63 -3.70
C ARG A 220 18.56 3.14 -4.07
N ARG A 221 19.26 2.28 -3.34
CA ARG A 221 19.29 0.82 -3.55
C ARG A 221 18.54 0.11 -2.43
N VAL A 222 17.98 -1.05 -2.74
CA VAL A 222 17.55 -2.03 -1.74
C VAL A 222 18.78 -2.71 -1.14
N ILE A 223 18.69 -3.08 0.14
CA ILE A 223 19.72 -3.85 0.85
C ILE A 223 19.31 -5.31 0.81
N VAL A 224 20.21 -6.18 0.38
CA VAL A 224 19.94 -7.60 0.25
C VAL A 224 20.43 -8.30 1.53
N VAL A 225 19.51 -8.95 2.25
CA VAL A 225 19.78 -9.61 3.54
C VAL A 225 19.26 -11.06 3.53
N PRO A 226 19.78 -11.95 4.39
CA PRO A 226 19.15 -13.26 4.64
C PRO A 226 17.67 -13.13 5.04
N PRO A 227 16.84 -14.17 4.89
CA PRO A 227 15.53 -14.20 5.54
C PRO A 227 15.69 -14.20 7.07
N GLY A 228 14.78 -13.54 7.78
CA GLY A 228 14.84 -13.41 9.24
C GLY A 228 14.49 -12.02 9.75
N THR A 229 14.71 -11.80 11.05
CA THR A 229 14.52 -10.49 11.68
C THR A 229 15.83 -9.72 11.69
N HIS A 230 15.83 -8.54 11.09
CA HIS A 230 16.98 -7.64 11.02
C HIS A 230 16.74 -6.37 11.84
N GLU A 231 17.77 -5.89 12.53
CA GLU A 231 17.76 -4.62 13.22
C GLU A 231 18.36 -3.52 12.33
N VAL A 232 17.56 -2.49 12.05
CA VAL A 232 17.99 -1.33 11.28
C VAL A 232 18.15 -0.15 12.23
N MET A 233 19.35 0.42 12.26
CA MET A 233 19.70 1.56 13.10
C MET A 233 20.11 2.76 12.24
N GLY A 234 19.65 3.95 12.63
CA GLY A 234 20.01 5.23 12.03
C GLY A 234 20.72 6.12 13.04
N ARG A 235 21.85 6.72 12.65
CA ARG A 235 22.62 7.67 13.46
C ARG A 235 22.93 8.94 12.69
N ARG A 236 22.75 10.09 13.35
CA ARG A 236 23.13 11.41 12.82
C ARG A 236 23.37 12.37 13.99
N ALA A 237 24.41 13.20 13.91
CA ALA A 237 24.69 14.21 14.95
C ALA A 237 23.51 15.20 15.10
N GLY A 238 23.17 15.54 16.34
CA GLY A 238 22.01 16.37 16.68
C GLY A 238 20.66 15.62 16.68
N TYR A 239 20.66 14.32 16.40
CA TYR A 239 19.48 13.45 16.48
C TYR A 239 19.70 12.32 17.48
N ARG A 240 18.61 11.85 18.09
CA ARG A 240 18.64 10.60 18.85
C ARG A 240 18.81 9.42 17.89
N PRO A 241 19.60 8.39 18.24
CA PRO A 241 19.66 7.17 17.45
C PRO A 241 18.26 6.55 17.29
N ALA A 242 17.87 6.24 16.06
CA ALA A 242 16.62 5.56 15.78
C ALA A 242 16.90 4.09 15.48
N GLN A 243 16.04 3.19 15.95
CA GLN A 243 16.14 1.76 15.69
C GLN A 243 14.78 1.17 15.35
N THR A 244 14.76 0.20 14.44
CA THR A 244 13.57 -0.57 14.09
C THR A 244 13.95 -2.00 13.75
N ARG A 245 13.03 -2.95 13.97
CA ARG A 245 13.22 -4.35 13.56
C ARG A 245 12.24 -4.69 12.46
N VAL A 246 12.72 -5.40 11.45
CA VAL A 246 11.91 -5.85 10.32
C VAL A 246 12.12 -7.33 10.11
N SER A 247 11.04 -8.09 10.00
CA SER A 247 11.08 -9.52 9.67
C SER A 247 10.84 -9.68 8.17
N LEU A 248 11.70 -10.45 7.50
CA LEU A 248 11.61 -10.76 6.09
C LEU A 248 11.49 -12.27 5.89
N GLU A 249 10.55 -12.68 5.04
CA GLU A 249 10.42 -14.06 4.59
C GLU A 249 11.40 -14.35 3.43
N GLU A 250 11.59 -15.62 3.11
CA GLU A 250 12.43 -16.06 1.99
C GLU A 250 11.98 -15.43 0.67
N GLY A 251 12.88 -14.73 -0.01
CA GLY A 251 12.61 -14.00 -1.26
C GLY A 251 11.67 -12.81 -1.10
N GLY A 252 11.29 -12.47 0.14
CA GLY A 252 10.35 -11.41 0.45
C GLY A 252 10.95 -10.01 0.30
N GLU A 253 10.06 -9.02 0.25
CA GLU A 253 10.40 -7.60 0.26
C GLU A 253 9.81 -6.94 1.51
N ALA A 254 10.59 -6.09 2.18
CA ALA A 254 10.09 -5.32 3.31
C ALA A 254 10.65 -3.89 3.33
N GLU A 255 9.95 -2.99 4.03
CA GLU A 255 10.36 -1.60 4.20
C GLU A 255 10.60 -1.23 5.67
N ALA A 256 11.82 -0.81 6.00
CA ALA A 256 12.17 -0.20 7.28
C ALA A 256 12.06 1.33 7.19
N ARG A 257 11.28 1.94 8.09
CA ARG A 257 11.19 3.42 8.20
C ARG A 257 11.90 3.91 9.46
N LEU A 258 13.03 4.59 9.28
CA LEU A 258 13.77 5.24 10.35
C LEU A 258 13.16 6.62 10.65
N ARG A 259 12.47 6.70 11.79
CA ARG A 259 11.93 7.95 12.35
C ARG A 259 12.98 8.57 13.27
N MET A 260 13.67 9.57 12.75
CA MET A 260 14.69 10.31 13.50
C MET A 260 14.02 11.44 14.29
N GLU A 261 14.45 11.65 15.52
CA GLU A 261 13.99 12.74 16.38
C GLU A 261 15.17 13.63 16.76
N TRP A 262 14.95 14.95 16.83
CA TRP A 262 15.97 15.87 17.32
C TRP A 262 16.34 15.53 18.75
N ASP A 263 17.63 15.58 19.06
CA ASP A 263 18.10 15.43 20.42
C ASP A 263 18.00 16.79 21.14
N PRO A 264 17.09 16.97 22.13
CA PRO A 264 16.98 18.23 22.86
C PRO A 264 18.24 18.58 23.65
N ASP A 265 19.06 17.57 23.97
CA ASP A 265 20.32 17.69 24.71
C ASP A 265 21.54 17.73 23.78
N ALA A 266 21.32 17.88 22.46
CA ALA A 266 22.40 18.01 21.49
C ALA A 266 23.37 19.13 21.86
N LEU A 267 24.66 18.85 21.71
CA LEU A 267 25.71 19.83 21.94
C LEU A 267 25.50 21.08 21.06
N PRO A 268 25.75 22.30 21.56
CA PRO A 268 25.52 23.53 20.80
C PRO A 268 26.22 23.57 19.43
N GLU A 269 27.40 22.96 19.31
CA GLU A 269 28.15 22.84 18.06
C GLU A 269 27.51 21.92 17.01
N ALA A 270 26.60 21.03 17.43
CA ALA A 270 25.81 20.18 16.54
C ALA A 270 24.53 20.89 16.05
N LEU A 271 24.24 22.10 16.54
CA LEU A 271 23.04 22.87 16.20
C LEU A 271 23.39 24.15 15.41
N GLY A 272 22.53 24.51 14.45
CA GLY A 272 22.51 25.77 13.73
C GLY A 272 21.20 26.53 13.99
N GLN A 273 21.13 27.79 13.55
CA GLN A 273 19.91 28.62 13.69
C GLN A 273 19.20 28.78 12.35
N LEU A 274 17.94 28.34 12.27
CA LEU A 274 17.08 28.51 11.10
C LEU A 274 15.98 29.54 11.40
N ALA A 275 15.97 30.63 10.65
CA ALA A 275 14.84 31.55 10.57
C ALA A 275 14.07 31.30 9.28
N VAL A 276 12.74 31.29 9.33
CA VAL A 276 11.89 31.21 8.13
C VAL A 276 10.99 32.42 8.11
N ARG A 277 11.15 33.31 7.12
CA ARG A 277 10.33 34.51 6.96
C ARG A 277 9.09 34.17 6.14
N ILE A 278 7.96 33.99 6.81
CA ILE A 278 6.69 33.65 6.17
C ILE A 278 5.79 34.90 6.13
N PRO A 279 5.09 35.16 5.01
CA PRO A 279 4.06 36.19 4.97
C PRO A 279 2.94 35.92 6.00
N GLU A 280 2.05 36.89 6.18
CA GLU A 280 0.89 36.73 7.07
C GLU A 280 -0.01 35.56 6.61
N GLY A 281 -0.56 34.84 7.59
CA GLY A 281 -1.37 33.65 7.38
C GLY A 281 -0.98 32.49 8.29
N GLU A 282 -1.85 31.49 8.38
CA GLU A 282 -1.58 30.23 9.07
C GLU A 282 -0.65 29.37 8.22
N ALA A 283 0.60 29.21 8.66
CA ALA A 283 1.61 28.43 7.98
C ALA A 283 2.08 27.26 8.84
N ARG A 284 2.19 26.08 8.21
CA ARG A 284 2.79 24.90 8.82
C ARG A 284 4.18 24.70 8.24
N ILE A 285 5.18 24.68 9.11
CA ILE A 285 6.60 24.55 8.75
C ILE A 285 7.05 23.17 9.19
N PHE A 286 7.70 22.46 8.28
CA PHE A 286 8.28 21.15 8.56
C PHE A 286 9.76 21.18 8.21
N VAL A 287 10.59 20.63 9.09
CA VAL A 287 12.01 20.42 8.85
C VAL A 287 12.26 18.92 8.97
N ASP A 288 12.60 18.28 7.85
CA ASP A 288 12.70 16.81 7.71
C ASP A 288 11.45 16.03 8.16
N GLY A 289 10.28 16.66 8.07
CA GLY A 289 9.00 16.10 8.52
C GLY A 289 8.60 16.46 9.95
N GLU A 290 9.51 17.00 10.76
CA GLU A 290 9.20 17.48 12.11
C GLU A 290 8.56 18.87 12.07
N SER A 291 7.47 19.08 12.80
CA SER A 291 6.74 20.36 12.77
C SER A 291 7.40 21.43 13.64
N VAL A 292 7.75 22.56 13.01
CA VAL A 292 8.30 23.74 13.69
C VAL A 292 7.22 24.81 13.75
N SER A 293 6.90 25.26 14.96
CA SER A 293 5.90 26.32 15.13
C SER A 293 6.53 27.69 14.87
N ARG A 294 5.73 28.67 14.43
CA ARG A 294 6.22 30.00 14.06
C ARG A 294 6.84 30.74 15.25
N GLU A 295 6.32 30.51 16.46
CA GLU A 295 6.78 31.11 17.71
C GLU A 295 8.15 30.58 18.15
N ARG A 296 8.56 29.43 17.62
CA ARG A 296 9.88 28.84 17.88
C ARG A 296 10.95 29.33 16.91
N LEU A 297 10.64 30.25 16.00
CA LEU A 297 11.61 30.84 15.07
C LEU A 297 12.28 32.10 15.65
N PRO A 298 13.60 32.28 15.46
CA PRO A 298 14.56 31.34 14.84
C PRO A 298 14.74 30.08 15.70
N ALA A 299 14.66 28.90 15.04
CA ALA A 299 14.73 27.61 15.71
C ALA A 299 16.17 27.09 15.72
N ARG A 300 16.55 26.41 16.81
CA ARG A 300 17.78 25.59 16.84
C ARG A 300 17.49 24.24 16.21
N VAL A 301 18.16 23.94 15.12
CA VAL A 301 18.00 22.72 14.32
C VAL A 301 19.37 22.04 14.23
N PRO A 302 19.48 20.71 14.18
CA PRO A 302 20.73 20.03 13.89
C PRO A 302 21.44 20.63 12.66
N ARG A 303 22.78 20.56 12.62
CA ARG A 303 23.55 21.03 11.46
C ARG A 303 23.51 20.03 10.30
N GLY A 304 23.86 20.52 9.12
CA GLY A 304 23.95 19.75 7.88
C GLY A 304 22.71 19.93 6.99
N ARG A 305 22.47 18.97 6.10
CA ARG A 305 21.38 19.08 5.13
C ARG A 305 20.02 18.85 5.78
N HIS A 306 19.03 19.63 5.35
CA HIS A 306 17.63 19.48 5.76
C HIS A 306 16.70 19.76 4.59
N ARG A 307 15.54 19.12 4.59
CA ARG A 307 14.43 19.44 3.70
C ARG A 307 13.39 20.25 4.45
N VAL A 308 13.26 21.53 4.10
CA VAL A 308 12.24 22.42 4.68
C VAL A 308 11.02 22.41 3.78
N ARG A 309 9.84 22.14 4.36
CA ARG A 309 8.54 22.28 3.69
C ARG A 309 7.71 23.35 4.40
N VAL A 310 7.09 24.23 3.63
CA VAL A 310 6.19 25.27 4.13
C VAL A 310 4.84 25.13 3.43
N ARG A 311 3.78 24.95 4.20
CA ARG A 311 2.41 24.81 3.70
C ARG A 311 1.52 25.94 4.21
N LEU A 312 0.88 26.65 3.29
CA LEU A 312 -0.18 27.63 3.56
C LEU A 312 -1.41 27.23 2.74
N GLU A 313 -2.61 27.56 3.22
CA GLU A 313 -3.88 27.11 2.62
C GLU A 313 -4.08 27.56 1.16
N GLU A 314 -3.81 28.83 0.86
CA GLU A 314 -3.99 29.40 -0.48
C GLU A 314 -2.71 29.35 -1.34
N ARG A 315 -1.60 28.82 -0.83
CA ARG A 315 -0.30 28.81 -1.54
C ARG A 315 0.12 27.40 -1.90
N GLN A 316 0.86 27.28 -3.01
CA GLN A 316 1.55 26.05 -3.36
C GLN A 316 2.54 25.68 -2.25
N GLU A 317 2.66 24.38 -2.01
CA GLU A 317 3.62 23.87 -1.03
C GLU A 317 5.04 24.20 -1.48
N PHE A 318 5.76 24.92 -0.63
CA PHE A 318 7.15 25.23 -0.87
C PHE A 318 8.02 24.13 -0.27
N VAL A 319 8.99 23.64 -1.04
CA VAL A 319 9.96 22.64 -0.61
C VAL A 319 11.34 23.10 -1.03
N GLN A 320 12.26 23.21 -0.08
CA GLN A 320 13.66 23.54 -0.37
C GLN A 320 14.60 22.69 0.50
N ASP A 321 15.63 22.13 -0.15
CA ASP A 321 16.77 21.52 0.53
C ASP A 321 17.76 22.64 0.92
N ILE A 322 18.13 22.69 2.20
CA ILE A 322 19.08 23.66 2.78
C ILE A 322 20.25 22.93 3.42
N ASP A 323 21.37 23.62 3.60
CA ASP A 323 22.51 23.15 4.39
C ASP A 323 22.77 24.13 5.53
N LEU A 324 22.61 23.68 6.78
CA LEU A 324 22.66 24.51 7.97
C LEU A 324 24.04 24.41 8.63
N GLY A 325 24.80 25.50 8.56
CA GLY A 325 26.12 25.62 9.17
C GLY A 325 26.10 26.22 10.57
N ALA A 326 27.22 26.81 10.97
CA ALA A 326 27.34 27.55 12.23
C ALA A 326 26.66 28.92 12.21
N GLU A 327 26.65 29.56 11.04
CA GLU A 327 26.01 30.86 10.84
C GLU A 327 24.49 30.72 10.74
N PRO A 328 23.71 31.68 11.28
CA PRO A 328 22.26 31.68 11.11
C PRO A 328 21.84 31.75 9.65
N LEU A 329 20.88 30.92 9.26
CA LEU A 329 20.30 30.91 7.91
C LEU A 329 18.88 31.48 7.96
N GLU A 330 18.61 32.52 7.17
CA GLU A 330 17.26 33.04 6.96
C GLU A 330 16.70 32.55 5.61
N LEU A 331 15.70 31.67 5.69
CA LEU A 331 14.97 31.16 4.54
C LEU A 331 13.78 32.08 4.19
N ARG A 332 13.69 32.47 2.92
CA ARG A 332 12.60 33.32 2.38
C ARG A 332 11.87 32.56 1.28
N PRO A 333 10.83 31.76 1.62
CA PRO A 333 10.11 30.96 0.64
C PRO A 333 9.35 31.83 -0.37
N GLU A 334 9.52 31.53 -1.66
CA GLU A 334 8.71 32.11 -2.74
C GLU A 334 7.41 31.31 -2.87
N LEU A 335 6.32 31.83 -2.28
CA LEU A 335 5.05 31.12 -2.15
C LEU A 335 4.07 31.50 -3.26
N GLN A 336 3.93 30.66 -4.29
CA GLN A 336 2.98 30.90 -5.37
C GLN A 336 1.53 30.57 -4.97
N TRP A 337 0.52 31.13 -5.63
CA TRP A 337 -0.88 30.76 -5.40
C TRP A 337 -1.18 29.36 -5.94
N THR A 338 -2.11 28.65 -5.29
CA THR A 338 -2.69 27.44 -5.89
C THR A 338 -3.60 27.81 -7.07
N ASP A 339 -3.77 26.90 -8.04
CA ASP A 339 -4.64 27.13 -9.19
C ASP A 339 -6.08 27.47 -8.78
N ALA A 340 -6.59 26.81 -7.74
CA ALA A 340 -7.93 27.07 -7.21
C ALA A 340 -8.05 28.47 -6.60
N ALA A 341 -7.10 28.86 -5.74
CA ALA A 341 -7.09 30.19 -5.13
C ALA A 341 -6.89 31.30 -6.17
N LEU A 342 -6.03 31.07 -7.16
CA LEU A 342 -5.81 32.00 -8.26
C LEU A 342 -7.09 32.20 -9.08
N ARG A 343 -7.76 31.12 -9.49
CA ARG A 343 -9.03 31.20 -10.23
C ARG A 343 -10.10 31.94 -9.46
N GLN A 344 -10.30 31.62 -8.18
CA GLN A 344 -11.30 32.29 -7.35
C GLN A 344 -11.04 33.81 -7.26
N ARG A 345 -9.77 34.23 -7.17
CA ARG A 345 -9.39 35.64 -7.15
C ARG A 345 -9.61 36.32 -8.50
N VAL A 346 -9.21 35.68 -9.59
CA VAL A 346 -9.42 36.18 -10.97
C VAL A 346 -10.92 36.31 -11.25
N ASP A 347 -11.73 35.30 -10.92
CA ASP A 347 -13.19 35.33 -11.12
C ASP A 347 -13.85 36.45 -10.29
N ARG A 348 -13.43 36.62 -9.03
CA ARG A 348 -13.93 37.70 -8.18
C ARG A 348 -13.57 39.07 -8.75
N ALA A 349 -12.33 39.25 -9.20
CA ALA A 349 -11.89 40.49 -9.83
C ALA A 349 -12.62 40.74 -11.16
N GLY A 350 -12.79 39.72 -11.99
CA GLY A 350 -13.53 39.78 -13.25
C GLY A 350 -14.99 40.20 -13.05
N ASN A 351 -15.69 39.63 -12.08
CA ASN A 351 -17.06 40.01 -11.73
C ASN A 351 -17.16 41.47 -11.25
N LEU A 352 -16.23 41.90 -10.39
CA LEU A 352 -16.19 43.29 -9.92
C LEU A 352 -15.88 44.27 -11.07
N ARG A 353 -14.99 43.90 -12.00
CA ARG A 353 -14.70 44.68 -13.20
C ARG A 353 -15.89 44.80 -14.12
N LEU A 354 -16.58 43.68 -14.37
CA LEU A 354 -17.79 43.68 -15.18
C LEU A 354 -18.86 44.60 -14.57
N LEU A 355 -19.10 44.48 -13.25
CA LEU A 355 -20.01 45.38 -12.53
C LEU A 355 -19.56 46.84 -12.66
N SER A 356 -18.27 47.12 -12.52
CA SER A 356 -17.70 48.48 -12.62
C SER A 356 -17.88 49.08 -14.03
N ILE A 357 -17.66 48.28 -15.08
CA ILE A 357 -17.87 48.68 -16.49
C ILE A 357 -19.35 48.94 -16.75
N VAL A 358 -20.24 48.05 -16.30
CA VAL A 358 -21.70 48.21 -16.46
C VAL A 358 -22.20 49.44 -15.71
N SER A 359 -21.73 49.67 -14.48
CA SER A 359 -22.04 50.89 -13.71
C SER A 359 -21.56 52.15 -14.42
N LEU A 360 -20.35 52.15 -14.98
CA LEU A 360 -19.81 53.28 -15.74
C LEU A 360 -20.65 53.58 -16.98
N ALA A 361 -20.92 52.56 -17.80
CA ALA A 361 -21.70 52.70 -19.02
C ALA A 361 -23.14 53.15 -18.73
N SER A 362 -23.78 52.55 -17.72
CA SER A 362 -25.13 52.92 -17.30
C SER A 362 -25.18 54.34 -16.74
N GLY A 363 -24.22 54.71 -15.91
CA GLY A 363 -24.11 56.06 -15.35
C GLY A 363 -23.96 57.13 -16.43
N LEU A 364 -23.09 56.90 -17.41
CA LEU A 364 -22.92 57.79 -18.57
C LEU A 364 -24.20 57.87 -19.43
N ALA A 365 -24.83 56.73 -19.74
CA ALA A 365 -26.05 56.71 -20.54
C ALA A 365 -27.21 57.46 -19.86
N ILE A 366 -27.44 57.21 -18.57
CA ILE A 366 -28.44 57.91 -17.77
C ILE A 366 -28.12 59.40 -17.69
N GLY A 367 -26.84 59.74 -17.43
CA GLY A 367 -26.38 61.12 -17.38
C GLY A 367 -26.67 61.87 -18.68
N VAL A 368 -26.23 61.34 -19.82
CA VAL A 368 -26.42 61.95 -21.15
C VAL A 368 -27.91 62.06 -21.50
N ALA A 369 -28.70 61.01 -21.29
CA ALA A 369 -30.13 61.02 -21.57
C ALA A 369 -30.86 62.05 -20.69
N SER A 370 -30.52 62.12 -19.39
CA SER A 370 -31.11 63.07 -18.46
C SER A 370 -30.72 64.50 -18.77
N THR A 371 -29.47 64.76 -19.16
CA THR A 371 -29.03 66.07 -19.63
C THR A 371 -29.75 66.47 -20.92
N GLY A 372 -29.88 65.56 -21.90
CA GLY A 372 -30.63 65.82 -23.12
C GLY A 372 -32.10 66.16 -22.84
N LEU A 373 -32.74 65.39 -21.96
CA LEU A 373 -34.12 65.62 -21.53
C LEU A 373 -34.27 66.95 -20.78
N PHE A 374 -33.33 67.30 -19.92
CA PHE A 374 -33.29 68.57 -19.20
C PHE A 374 -33.21 69.76 -20.17
N VAL A 375 -32.30 69.68 -21.16
CA VAL A 375 -32.11 70.74 -22.17
C VAL A 375 -33.35 70.88 -23.06
N TRP A 376 -33.91 69.76 -23.52
CA TRP A 376 -35.12 69.74 -24.34
C TRP A 376 -36.32 70.36 -23.60
N ASN A 377 -36.60 69.88 -22.39
CA ASN A 377 -37.71 70.39 -21.56
C ASN A 377 -37.54 71.88 -21.21
N ARG A 378 -36.31 72.33 -20.97
CA ARG A 378 -36.02 73.75 -20.70
C ARG A 378 -36.31 74.65 -21.92
N ASN A 379 -35.95 74.20 -23.12
CA ASN A 379 -36.14 74.98 -24.34
C ASN A 379 -37.63 75.14 -24.68
N GLU A 380 -38.45 74.13 -24.41
CA GLU A 380 -39.90 74.14 -24.68
C GLU A 380 -40.72 74.94 -23.64
N ARG A 381 -40.15 75.27 -22.47
CA ARG A 381 -40.83 75.95 -21.36
C ARG A 381 -41.01 77.46 -21.57
N ALA A 382 -40.18 78.09 -22.40
CA ALA A 382 -40.17 79.53 -22.61
C ALA A 382 -41.53 80.12 -23.05
N ASP A 383 -42.29 79.36 -23.84
CA ASP A 383 -43.59 79.80 -24.36
C ASP A 383 -44.72 79.68 -23.32
N ALA A 384 -44.69 78.66 -22.47
CA ALA A 384 -45.68 78.43 -21.42
C ALA A 384 -45.52 79.42 -20.25
N ASP A 385 -44.27 79.70 -19.85
CA ASP A 385 -43.95 80.65 -18.77
C ASP A 385 -44.46 82.06 -19.08
N ALA A 386 -44.41 82.49 -20.36
CA ALA A 386 -44.93 83.78 -20.79
C ALA A 386 -46.47 83.88 -20.64
N LEU A 387 -47.18 82.81 -20.94
CA LEU A 387 -48.65 82.75 -20.85
C LEU A 387 -49.12 82.68 -19.39
N ILE A 388 -48.41 81.93 -18.55
CA ILE A 388 -48.65 81.86 -17.10
C ILE A 388 -48.35 83.21 -16.43
N ALA A 389 -47.23 83.85 -16.79
CA ALA A 389 -46.87 85.17 -16.26
C ALA A 389 -47.88 86.27 -16.61
N LEU A 390 -48.57 86.16 -17.76
CA LEU A 390 -49.65 87.07 -18.14
C LEU A 390 -50.86 86.98 -17.18
N PHE A 391 -51.21 85.78 -16.70
CA PHE A 391 -52.38 85.55 -15.84
C PHE A 391 -52.06 85.64 -14.34
N GLU A 392 -50.92 85.07 -13.92
CA GLU A 392 -50.50 84.95 -12.51
C GLU A 392 -49.48 86.01 -12.09
N GLY A 393 -48.97 86.84 -13.01
CA GLY A 393 -48.01 87.90 -12.70
C GLY A 393 -48.56 88.98 -11.76
N PRO A 394 -47.71 89.90 -11.27
CA PRO A 394 -48.13 90.98 -10.38
C PRO A 394 -49.20 91.89 -11.02
N ASP A 395 -49.17 92.02 -12.34
CA ASP A 395 -50.16 92.77 -13.13
C ASP A 395 -51.21 91.85 -13.80
N GLY A 396 -51.17 90.55 -13.51
CA GLY A 396 -52.03 89.55 -14.11
C GLY A 396 -53.43 89.49 -13.50
N CYS A 397 -54.38 88.96 -14.28
CA CYS A 397 -55.80 89.00 -13.94
C CYS A 397 -56.13 88.25 -12.62
N ILE A 398 -55.44 87.15 -12.30
CA ILE A 398 -55.69 86.38 -11.06
C ILE A 398 -55.24 87.16 -9.83
N THR A 399 -54.03 87.72 -9.85
CA THR A 399 -53.44 88.46 -8.73
C THR A 399 -54.21 89.75 -8.43
N LEU A 400 -54.74 90.39 -9.47
CA LEU A 400 -55.51 91.62 -9.36
C LEU A 400 -57.02 91.39 -9.16
N GLY A 401 -57.46 90.13 -9.07
CA GLY A 401 -58.87 89.77 -8.87
C GLY A 401 -59.80 90.23 -10.00
N ARG A 402 -59.29 90.34 -11.23
CA ARG A 402 -60.06 90.73 -12.42
C ARG A 402 -60.69 89.51 -13.08
N ASP A 403 -61.80 89.71 -13.80
CA ASP A 403 -62.42 88.67 -14.60
C ASP A 403 -61.57 88.39 -15.85
N CYS A 404 -60.83 87.28 -15.81
CA CYS A 404 -59.85 86.91 -16.82
C CYS A 404 -60.50 86.62 -18.18
N ALA A 405 -61.67 85.97 -18.16
CA ALA A 405 -62.45 85.65 -19.35
C ALA A 405 -62.91 86.92 -20.09
N ALA A 406 -63.29 87.97 -19.34
CA ALA A 406 -63.72 89.23 -19.92
C ALA A 406 -62.56 90.04 -20.55
N GLU A 407 -61.36 89.98 -19.97
CA GLU A 407 -60.20 90.76 -20.42
C GLU A 407 -59.43 90.10 -21.58
N HIS A 408 -59.39 88.76 -21.61
CA HIS A 408 -58.59 88.01 -22.58
C HIS A 408 -59.38 86.97 -23.39
N GLY A 409 -60.64 86.67 -23.04
CA GLY A 409 -61.51 85.73 -23.75
C GLY A 409 -61.38 84.27 -23.31
N ASP A 410 -62.48 83.51 -23.41
CA ASP A 410 -62.59 82.10 -22.98
C ASP A 410 -61.59 81.13 -23.65
N GLU A 411 -61.10 81.44 -24.85
CA GLU A 411 -60.07 80.63 -25.51
C GLU A 411 -58.71 80.76 -24.84
N VAL A 412 -58.38 81.96 -24.35
CA VAL A 412 -57.09 82.23 -23.70
C VAL A 412 -57.07 81.59 -22.31
N GLU A 413 -58.17 81.65 -21.56
CA GLU A 413 -58.28 80.98 -20.25
C GLU A 413 -58.16 79.45 -20.36
N ARG A 414 -58.78 78.82 -21.37
CA ARG A 414 -58.57 77.39 -21.66
C ARG A 414 -57.11 77.04 -22.00
N ARG A 415 -56.42 77.91 -22.74
CA ARG A 415 -54.98 77.73 -23.03
C ARG A 415 -54.13 77.90 -21.78
N TYR A 416 -54.51 78.79 -20.87
CA TYR A 416 -53.85 78.96 -19.58
C TYR A 416 -54.04 77.72 -18.67
N GLU A 417 -55.26 77.18 -18.54
CA GLU A 417 -55.47 75.95 -17.75
C GLU A 417 -54.70 74.75 -18.33
N ALA A 418 -54.65 74.64 -19.67
CA ALA A 418 -53.83 73.65 -20.34
C ALA A 418 -52.33 73.85 -20.04
N ALA A 419 -51.83 75.09 -20.15
CA ALA A 419 -50.43 75.44 -19.84
C ALA A 419 -50.08 75.18 -18.37
N ARG A 420 -50.98 75.45 -17.42
CA ARG A 420 -50.78 75.20 -16.00
C ARG A 420 -50.73 73.71 -15.65
N ASN A 421 -51.60 72.89 -16.24
CA ASN A 421 -51.52 71.43 -16.10
C ASN A 421 -50.23 70.88 -16.74
N GLU A 422 -49.82 71.43 -17.88
CA GLU A 422 -48.58 71.07 -18.54
C GLU A 422 -47.33 71.48 -17.73
N ASP A 423 -47.36 72.63 -17.04
CA ASP A 423 -46.27 73.12 -16.19
C ASP A 423 -45.99 72.19 -14.99
N GLY A 424 -47.02 71.59 -14.39
CA GLY A 424 -46.85 70.59 -13.34
C GLY A 424 -46.11 69.33 -13.82
N VAL A 425 -46.49 68.82 -15.00
CA VAL A 425 -45.83 67.67 -15.64
C VAL A 425 -44.39 68.02 -16.03
N ARG A 426 -44.17 69.21 -16.61
CA ARG A 426 -42.83 69.69 -17.01
C ARG A 426 -41.92 69.92 -15.81
N THR A 427 -42.43 70.39 -14.68
CA THR A 427 -41.67 70.52 -13.42
C THR A 427 -41.26 69.15 -12.91
N ALA A 428 -42.14 68.14 -12.98
CA ALA A 428 -41.78 66.77 -12.64
C ALA A 428 -40.66 66.21 -13.54
N TRP A 429 -40.68 66.50 -14.85
CA TRP A 429 -39.60 66.14 -15.77
C TRP A 429 -38.28 66.86 -15.46
N LEU A 430 -38.32 68.13 -15.06
CA LEU A 430 -37.13 68.88 -14.65
C LEU A 430 -36.50 68.27 -13.39
N VAL A 431 -37.31 67.99 -12.36
CA VAL A 431 -36.82 67.34 -11.13
C VAL A 431 -36.30 65.94 -11.46
N GLY A 432 -37.04 65.15 -12.24
CA GLY A 432 -36.63 63.82 -12.67
C GLY A 432 -35.30 63.81 -13.43
N SER A 433 -35.08 64.74 -14.35
CA SER A 433 -33.83 64.85 -15.11
C SER A 433 -32.65 65.32 -14.24
N THR A 434 -32.87 66.19 -13.25
CA THR A 434 -31.80 66.54 -12.28
C THR A 434 -31.39 65.36 -11.41
N ILE A 435 -32.36 64.57 -10.93
CA ILE A 435 -32.10 63.33 -10.19
C ILE A 435 -31.38 62.32 -11.10
N GLY A 436 -31.80 62.20 -12.36
CA GLY A 436 -31.15 61.33 -13.34
C GLY A 436 -29.69 61.71 -13.59
N MET A 437 -29.38 63.00 -13.73
CA MET A 437 -28.00 63.48 -13.90
C MET A 437 -27.12 63.17 -12.69
N THR A 438 -27.63 63.38 -11.46
CA THR A 438 -26.84 63.11 -10.25
C THR A 438 -26.62 61.62 -10.02
N LEU A 439 -27.66 60.79 -10.18
CA LEU A 439 -27.54 59.34 -10.08
C LEU A 439 -26.62 58.77 -11.18
N GLY A 440 -26.77 59.26 -12.41
CA GLY A 440 -25.90 58.89 -13.53
C GLY A 440 -24.44 59.23 -13.25
N GLY A 441 -24.17 60.45 -12.77
CA GLY A 441 -22.84 60.88 -12.37
C GLY A 441 -22.22 60.02 -11.26
N LEU A 442 -22.99 59.71 -10.20
CA LEU A 442 -22.51 58.87 -9.09
C LEU A 442 -22.19 57.44 -9.55
N LEU A 443 -23.05 56.84 -10.38
CA LEU A 443 -22.82 55.51 -10.95
C LEU A 443 -21.58 55.49 -11.87
N ALA A 444 -21.39 56.56 -12.65
CA ALA A 444 -20.20 56.71 -13.50
C ALA A 444 -18.92 56.78 -12.67
N VAL A 445 -18.91 57.58 -11.61
CA VAL A 445 -17.75 57.69 -10.70
C VAL A 445 -17.46 56.37 -9.98
N ALA A 446 -18.50 55.69 -9.48
CA ALA A 446 -18.36 54.39 -8.82
C ALA A 446 -17.79 53.33 -9.78
N GLY A 447 -18.29 53.29 -11.02
CA GLY A 447 -17.79 52.40 -12.07
C GLY A 447 -16.33 52.68 -12.43
N LEU A 448 -15.96 53.95 -12.61
CA LEU A 448 -14.58 54.34 -12.88
C LEU A 448 -13.64 53.96 -11.72
N THR A 449 -14.07 54.20 -10.48
CA THR A 449 -13.30 53.86 -9.28
C THR A 449 -13.06 52.35 -9.20
N GLY A 450 -14.08 51.54 -9.48
CA GLY A 450 -13.94 50.09 -9.51
C GLY A 450 -12.98 49.60 -10.59
N ILE A 451 -12.97 50.21 -11.78
CA ILE A 451 -12.00 49.87 -12.84
C ILE A 451 -10.56 50.15 -12.40
N VAL A 452 -10.32 51.26 -11.71
CA VAL A 452 -8.97 51.66 -11.27
C VAL A 452 -8.47 50.82 -10.10
N LEU A 453 -9.36 50.45 -9.16
CA LEU A 453 -8.95 49.76 -7.94
C LEU A 453 -8.98 48.24 -8.03
N VAL A 454 -9.73 47.65 -8.96
CA VAL A 454 -9.82 46.19 -9.07
C VAL A 454 -8.63 45.65 -9.87
N PRO A 455 -7.76 44.84 -9.26
CA PRO A 455 -6.49 44.43 -9.85
C PRO A 455 -6.67 43.54 -11.08
N SER A 456 -5.67 43.56 -11.96
CA SER A 456 -5.64 42.77 -13.19
C SER A 456 -5.23 41.33 -12.96
N ASP A 457 -5.54 40.48 -13.93
CA ASP A 457 -5.13 39.08 -13.92
C ASP A 457 -3.59 38.98 -13.79
N GLU A 458 -2.86 39.87 -14.48
CA GLU A 458 -1.41 39.99 -14.39
C GLU A 458 -0.93 40.47 -13.01
N GLU A 459 -1.59 41.46 -12.41
CA GLU A 459 -1.28 41.96 -11.07
C GLU A 459 -1.55 40.91 -9.98
N ILE A 460 -2.65 40.15 -10.11
CA ILE A 460 -3.00 39.05 -9.21
C ILE A 460 -1.93 37.95 -9.31
N ALA A 461 -1.49 37.60 -10.52
CA ALA A 461 -0.41 36.64 -10.74
C ALA A 461 0.94 37.14 -10.20
N ALA A 462 1.27 38.42 -10.42
CA ALA A 462 2.53 39.02 -9.94
C ALA A 462 2.62 39.08 -8.42
N SER A 463 1.51 39.36 -7.73
CA SER A 463 1.41 39.35 -6.26
C SER A 463 1.73 37.99 -5.62
N ALA A 464 1.77 36.93 -6.41
CA ALA A 464 2.17 35.60 -5.98
C ALA A 464 3.67 35.50 -5.64
N SER A 465 4.52 36.39 -6.17
CA SER A 465 5.98 36.18 -6.21
C SER A 465 6.82 37.28 -5.53
N ALA A 466 6.20 38.31 -4.96
CA ALA A 466 6.91 39.54 -4.60
C ALA A 466 7.89 39.39 -3.41
N ARG A 467 9.18 39.58 -3.72
CA ARG A 467 10.31 39.72 -2.79
C ARG A 467 10.30 41.11 -2.15
N LEU A 468 10.28 41.15 -0.83
CA LEU A 468 10.56 42.36 -0.05
C LEU A 468 12.04 42.35 0.40
N ARG A 469 12.86 43.24 -0.17
CA ARG A 469 14.18 43.57 0.37
C ARG A 469 14.15 45.01 0.90
N LEU A 470 14.17 45.14 2.23
CA LEU A 470 14.31 46.40 2.94
C LEU A 470 15.81 46.62 3.21
N GLY A 471 16.38 47.68 2.66
CA GLY A 471 17.71 48.20 3.03
C GLY A 471 17.56 49.59 3.68
N PRO A 472 18.50 50.02 4.54
CA PRO A 472 18.41 51.30 5.21
C PRO A 472 18.64 52.45 4.22
N GLY A 473 17.60 53.23 3.95
CA GLY A 473 17.73 54.58 3.37
C GLY A 473 17.16 54.82 1.98
N THR A 474 16.61 53.82 1.28
CA THR A 474 15.98 54.03 -0.04
C THR A 474 14.71 53.20 -0.20
N LEU A 475 13.55 53.87 -0.25
CA LEU A 475 12.31 53.35 -0.82
C LEU A 475 12.37 53.58 -2.34
N SER A 476 12.98 52.65 -3.08
CA SER A 476 12.79 52.59 -4.53
C SER A 476 11.60 51.66 -4.81
N LEU A 477 10.45 52.25 -5.08
CA LEU A 477 9.31 51.54 -5.62
C LEU A 477 9.51 51.48 -7.14
N GLU A 478 10.33 50.53 -7.61
CA GLU A 478 10.26 50.13 -9.02
C GLU A 478 9.00 49.29 -9.18
N ALA A 479 7.86 49.98 -9.27
CA ALA A 479 6.77 49.49 -10.09
C ALA A 479 7.21 49.74 -11.53
N SER A 480 7.78 48.74 -12.18
CA SER A 480 7.58 48.64 -13.62
C SER A 480 6.09 48.35 -13.79
N PHE A 481 5.34 49.41 -14.11
CA PHE A 481 3.93 49.38 -14.49
C PHE A 481 3.67 48.37 -15.60
#